data_AF-A0A376P6B5-F1
#
_entry.id   AF-A0A376P6B5-F1
#
_cell.length_a   1.000
_cell.length_b   1.000
_cell.length_c   1.000
_cell.angle_alpha   90.00
_cell.angle_beta   90.00
_cell.angle_gamma   90.00
#
_symmetry.space_group_name_H-M   'P 1'
#
loop_
_entity.id
_entity.type
_entity.pdbx_description
1 polymer ?
#
loop_
_entity_poly.entity_id
_entity_poly.type
_entity_poly.pdbx_seq_one_letter_code
_entity_poly.pdbx_strand_id
1 'polypeptide(L)' 'MARSDFTGEKYELKTIEDVFIHLLSDTYSAEKQLTRALAKLARATSNEKLSQAFMRTSRKLMDRLNVLIKLWSPNRT' A
#
# COMPACT_ATOMS: atom_id res chain seq x y z
N MET A 1 -26.98 15.47 25.18
CA MET A 1 -26.10 14.91 26.24
C MET A 1 -26.59 13.50 26.55
N ALA A 2 -25.67 12.55 26.79
CA ALA A 2 -25.82 11.07 26.89
C ALA A 2 -25.69 10.36 25.52
N ARG A 3 -24.46 10.11 25.03
CA ARG A 3 -23.58 8.94 25.31
C ARG A 3 -24.22 7.60 24.94
N SER A 4 -23.78 7.05 23.81
CA SER A 4 -23.69 5.60 23.60
C SER A 4 -22.38 5.31 22.88
N ASP A 5 -21.37 5.00 23.69
CA ASP A 5 -20.17 4.30 23.26
C ASP A 5 -20.59 2.96 22.61
N PHE A 6 -20.15 2.69 21.39
CA PHE A 6 -20.21 1.35 20.80
C PHE A 6 -18.87 1.02 20.13
N THR A 7 -17.94 0.59 20.98
CA THR A 7 -17.25 -0.69 20.86
C THR A 7 -16.83 -1.14 19.46
N GLY A 8 -15.51 -1.18 19.22
CA GLY A 8 -14.80 -2.46 19.02
C GLY A 8 -15.23 -3.43 17.90
N GLU A 9 -16.00 -3.05 16.90
CA GLU A 9 -16.16 -3.90 15.71
C GLU A 9 -14.87 -3.83 14.87
N LYS A 10 -13.93 -4.73 15.17
CA LYS A 10 -13.03 -5.28 14.14
C LYS A 10 -13.93 -5.70 13.00
N TYR A 11 -13.84 -5.00 11.86
CA TYR A 11 -14.57 -5.28 10.64
C TYR A 11 -14.62 -6.79 10.39
N GLU A 12 -15.76 -7.39 10.70
CA GLU A 12 -16.02 -8.77 10.35
C GLU A 12 -16.12 -8.79 8.83
N LEU A 13 -15.25 -9.56 8.17
CA LEU A 13 -15.22 -9.70 6.72
C LEU A 13 -16.50 -10.42 6.29
N LYS A 14 -17.58 -9.66 6.13
CA LYS A 14 -18.94 -10.17 5.93
C LYS A 14 -19.13 -10.66 4.50
N THR A 15 -18.38 -10.13 3.53
CA THR A 15 -18.49 -10.45 2.11
C THR A 15 -17.14 -10.73 1.46
N ILE A 16 -17.14 -11.44 0.33
CA ILE A 16 -15.93 -11.67 -0.48
C ILE A 16 -15.39 -10.33 -1.00
N GLU A 17 -16.28 -9.37 -1.30
CA GLU A 17 -15.90 -8.01 -1.69
C GLU A 17 -15.12 -7.29 -0.58
N ASP A 18 -15.54 -7.41 0.68
CA ASP A 18 -14.82 -6.80 1.81
C ASP A 18 -13.42 -7.39 1.98
N VAL A 19 -13.29 -8.72 1.84
CA VAL A 19 -12.00 -9.43 1.85
C VAL A 19 -11.11 -8.91 0.71
N PHE A 20 -11.68 -8.75 -0.49
CA PHE A 20 -10.95 -8.26 -1.64
C PHE A 20 -10.45 -6.82 -1.44
N ILE A 21 -11.31 -5.92 -0.94
CA ILE A 21 -10.93 -4.52 -0.64
C ILE A 21 -9.83 -4.48 0.43
N HIS A 22 -9.93 -5.31 1.47
CA HIS A 22 -8.91 -5.39 2.52
C HIS A 22 -7.56 -5.83 1.95
N LEU A 23 -7.53 -6.92 1.17
CA LEU A 23 -6.29 -7.43 0.57
C LEU A 23 -5.66 -6.43 -0.40
N LEU A 24 -6.47 -5.68 -1.14
CA LEU A 24 -5.99 -4.59 -1.99
C LEU A 24 -5.39 -3.45 -1.16
N SER A 25 -6.05 -3.04 -0.07
CA SER A 25 -5.56 -2.00 0.84
C SER A 25 -4.25 -2.40 1.53
N ASP A 26 -4.14 -3.66 1.95
CA ASP A 26 -2.92 -4.23 2.53
C ASP A 26 -1.79 -4.25 1.52
N THR A 27 -2.06 -4.72 0.30
CA THR A 27 -1.07 -4.77 -0.79
C THR A 27 -0.57 -3.37 -1.12
N TYR A 28 -1.48 -2.39 -1.25
CA TYR A 28 -1.12 -0.98 -1.46
C TYR A 28 -0.23 -0.45 -0.33
N SER A 29 -0.62 -0.72 0.92
CA SER A 29 0.12 -0.26 2.10
C SER A 29 1.51 -0.88 2.18
N ALA A 30 1.64 -2.17 1.88
CA ALA A 30 2.91 -2.88 1.83
C ALA A 30 3.83 -2.32 0.74
N GLU A 31 3.32 -2.13 -0.48
CA GLU A 31 4.10 -1.58 -1.60
C GLU A 31 4.58 -0.15 -1.34
N LYS A 32 3.74 0.68 -0.72
CA LYS A 32 4.09 2.05 -0.31
C LYS A 32 5.23 2.06 0.73
N GLN A 33 5.19 1.14 1.69
CA GLN A 33 6.25 0.99 2.69
C GLN A 33 7.56 0.50 2.05
N LEU A 34 7.50 -0.53 1.20
CA LEU A 34 8.65 -1.07 0.47
C LEU A 34 9.31 -0.02 -0.41
N THR A 35 8.53 0.81 -1.12
CA THR A 35 9.05 1.91 -1.93
C THR A 35 9.91 2.88 -1.10
N ARG A 36 9.42 3.27 0.08
CA ARG A 36 10.17 4.16 0.99
C ARG A 36 11.42 3.51 1.56
N ALA A 37 11.34 2.22 1.91
CA ALA A 37 12.46 1.45 2.42
C ALA A 37 13.58 1.31 1.36
N LEU A 38 13.22 0.93 0.14
CA LEU A 38 14.16 0.80 -0.98
C LEU A 38 14.83 2.13 -1.32
N ALA A 39 14.10 3.24 -1.31
CA ALA A 39 14.69 4.56 -1.52
C ALA A 39 15.71 4.94 -0.43
N LYS A 40 15.49 4.53 0.83
CA LYS A 40 16.46 4.71 1.92
C LYS A 40 17.69 3.81 1.72
N LEU A 41 17.49 2.55 1.38
CA LEU A 41 18.57 1.58 1.12
C LEU A 41 19.45 2.00 -0.06
N ALA A 42 18.85 2.54 -1.12
CA ALA A 42 19.58 3.05 -2.28
C ALA A 42 20.54 4.21 -1.93
N ARG A 43 20.18 5.06 -0.96
CA ARG A 43 21.03 6.14 -0.47
C ARG A 43 22.09 5.67 0.53
N ALA A 44 21.82 4.60 1.27
CA ALA A 44 22.71 4.09 2.30
C ALA A 44 23.82 3.18 1.74
N THR A 45 23.60 2.54 0.59
CA THR A 45 24.58 1.64 -0.02
C THR A 45 25.66 2.41 -0.78
N SER A 46 26.93 2.03 -0.57
CA SER A 46 28.08 2.57 -1.31
C SER A 46 28.31 1.85 -2.65
N ASN A 47 27.62 0.73 -2.90
CA ASN A 47 27.74 -0.01 -4.15
C ASN A 47 26.78 0.57 -5.19
N GLU A 48 27.33 1.15 -6.25
CA GLU A 48 26.56 1.82 -7.29
C GLU A 48 25.57 0.90 -8.01
N LYS A 49 25.98 -0.33 -8.36
CA LYS A 49 25.10 -1.31 -9.02
C LYS A 49 23.91 -1.68 -8.13
N LEU A 50 24.16 -1.85 -6.84
CA LEU A 50 23.12 -2.18 -5.86
C LEU A 50 22.20 -0.98 -5.60
N SER A 51 22.74 0.24 -5.53
CA SER A 51 21.94 1.47 -5.43
C SER A 51 20.99 1.61 -6.62
N GLN A 52 21.51 1.44 -7.84
CA GLN A 52 20.70 1.49 -9.05
C GLN A 52 19.63 0.38 -9.07
N ALA A 53 19.95 -0.83 -8.59
CA ALA A 53 18.96 -1.90 -8.48
C ALA A 53 17.81 -1.52 -7.53
N PHE A 54 18.12 -0.95 -6.36
CA PHE A 54 17.09 -0.48 -5.43
C PHE A 54 16.25 0.67 -6.01
N MET A 55 16.88 1.62 -6.73
CA MET A 55 16.15 2.71 -7.40
C MET A 55 15.21 2.18 -8.49
N ARG A 56 15.67 1.23 -9.32
CA ARG A 56 14.83 0.59 -10.35
C ARG A 56 13.63 -0.13 -9.73
N THR A 57 13.86 -0.93 -8.69
CA THR A 57 12.79 -1.65 -7.99
C THR A 57 11.81 -0.68 -7.34
N SER A 58 12.31 0.38 -6.68
CA SER A 58 11.47 1.42 -6.09
C SER A 58 10.57 2.10 -7.13
N ARG A 59 11.08 2.37 -8.34
CA ARG A 59 10.29 2.96 -9.43
C ARG A 59 9.19 2.01 -9.91
N LYS A 60 9.51 0.73 -10.11
CA LYS A 60 8.53 -0.29 -10.49
C LYS A 60 7.38 -0.41 -9.47
N LEU A 61 7.67 -0.28 -8.18
CA LEU A 61 6.62 -0.27 -7.14
C LEU A 61 5.75 0.98 -7.20
N MET A 62 6.31 2.16 -7.50
CA MET A 62 5.51 3.38 -7.72
C MET A 62 4.53 3.22 -8.89
N ASP A 63 4.98 2.61 -10.00
CA ASP A 63 4.12 2.38 -11.16
C ASP A 63 2.96 1.42 -10.82
N ARG A 64 3.22 0.38 -10.01
CA ARG A 64 2.17 -0.53 -9.51
C ARG A 64 1.18 0.18 -8.59
N LEU A 65 1.66 1.03 -7.68
CA LEU A 65 0.81 1.85 -6.83
C LEU A 65 -0.10 2.78 -7.66
N ASN A 66 0.39 3.34 -8.76
CA ASN A 66 -0.42 4.17 -9.66
C ASN A 66 -1.56 3.37 -10.32
N VAL A 67 -1.32 2.10 -10.67
CA VAL A 67 -2.38 1.21 -11.17
C VAL A 67 -3.42 0.95 -10.09
N LEU A 68 -3.01 0.63 -8.86
CA LEU A 68 -3.93 0.41 -7.74
C LEU A 68 -4.77 1.66 -7.44
N ILE A 69 -4.16 2.85 -7.46
CA ILE A 69 -4.87 4.13 -7.29
C ILE A 69 -5.88 4.34 -8.43
N LYS A 70 -5.49 4.05 -9.69
CA LYS A 70 -6.39 4.20 -10.83
C LYS A 70 -7.59 3.25 -10.76
N LEU A 71 -7.39 2.01 -10.33
CA LEU A 71 -8.47 1.04 -10.13
C LEU A 71 -9.41 1.41 -8.98
N TRP A 72 -8.89 2.15 -7.98
CA TRP A 72 -9.66 2.58 -6.82
C TRP A 72 -10.30 3.98 -6.97
N SER A 73 -9.93 4.75 -8.00
CA SER A 73 -10.52 6.04 -8.35
C SER A 73 -12.04 5.94 -8.60
N PRO A 74 -12.80 7.03 -8.39
CA PRO A 74 -14.23 7.02 -8.06
C PRO A 74 -15.21 6.68 -9.20
N ASN A 75 -14.87 5.80 -10.14
CA ASN A 75 -15.88 5.06 -10.90
C ASN A 75 -16.41 3.88 -10.07
N ARG A 76 -16.96 4.22 -8.89
CA ARG A 76 -17.96 3.40 -8.19
C ARG A 76 -19.37 3.87 -8.56
N THR A 77 -19.62 3.97 -9.87
CA THR A 77 -20.96 3.99 -10.48
C THR A 77 -21.12 2.71 -11.28
#